data_AF-A0A2A3G1Y9-F1
#
_entry.id   AF-A0A2A3G1Y9-F1
#
_cell.length_a   1.000
_cell.length_b   1.000
_cell.length_c   1.000
_cell.angle_alpha   90.00
_cell.angle_beta   90.00
_cell.angle_gamma   90.00
#
_symmetry.space_group_name_H-M   'P 1'
#
loop_
_entity.id
_entity.type
_entity.pdbx_description
1 polymer ?
#
loop_
_entity_poly.entity_id
_entity_poly.type
_entity_poly.pdbx_seq_one_letter_code
_entity_poly.pdbx_strand_id
1 'polypeptide(L)'
;MELLLDDAPLDELETLRRTLIDGSTPSDRATVEREANAALRLRAQLDQRRQRSRELAALNDIAVRLTTVRDDRALLQEVVDQARQLLGVDLAYMGSVYDEEFVIEVTSGALTPNLVGIRLALDEGLVGLIVRRSAPEWTPDYQSEPAFRHITGADSAARSENMRGLLGVPLRVADRVIGALFACKRQERAFTESEIALLSALAAHAAIAIENVRSLERDRDTFARLEAVNAELSQRTNELEQILQWDRTLTQVVLLGAGVQRLVQEVAQLSRQPAYFVLDESALPVELMQHADDVTAAVRELRAGGKDHIARRGVLAQRVAAAGEMLGALLSLGAEQPTTRLLLERAAPAIALSLAEERAAGEAMRRARDAFLVDLLTHPAATEQDERRQLRLAGLNPDTTYCIAVATAAGPDTSIRTALENLPLPPGTVAAEHGSRALAVVPAKNSASVQAVFTSGRLDATIGIAEPARGAKALAHAYVEAQQTVDVLDTLGRSGEVSSARGLGIYRILLSHLAREHLDELTEAQLGPLMAEQSKRGVPLLETLSEYLAHGRHHAATASSLGVHVNTLYQRLDAIDRLLGPDWRDPDKALDLQVLMRLRRTADLLGARTR
;
A
#
# COMPACT_ATOMS: atom_id res chain seq x y z
N MET A 1 54.93 6.45 -87.44
CA MET A 1 55.09 7.17 -86.15
C MET A 1 54.08 8.30 -86.03
N GLU A 2 53.86 9.10 -87.07
CA GLU A 2 52.80 10.13 -87.11
C GLU A 2 51.41 9.58 -86.76
N LEU A 3 50.97 8.47 -87.38
CA LEU A 3 49.68 7.84 -87.04
C LEU A 3 49.55 7.38 -85.58
N LEU A 4 50.65 7.07 -84.88
CA LEU A 4 50.60 6.75 -83.45
C LEU A 4 50.47 8.02 -82.59
N LEU A 5 50.99 9.16 -83.06
CA LEU A 5 50.86 10.47 -82.40
C LEU A 5 49.47 11.08 -82.63
N ASP A 6 48.89 10.85 -83.82
CA ASP A 6 47.55 11.32 -84.21
C ASP A 6 46.41 10.40 -83.73
N ASP A 7 46.73 9.44 -82.86
CA ASP A 7 45.77 8.56 -82.20
C ASP A 7 44.95 7.65 -83.14
N ALA A 8 45.49 7.34 -84.32
CA ALA A 8 44.81 6.57 -85.36
C ALA A 8 44.34 5.17 -84.87
N PRO A 9 43.16 4.69 -85.32
CA PRO A 9 42.62 3.38 -84.95
C PRO A 9 43.50 2.22 -85.45
N LEU A 10 43.36 1.06 -84.79
CA LEU A 10 44.15 -0.14 -85.10
C LEU A 10 44.01 -0.57 -86.58
N ASP A 11 42.81 -0.40 -87.13
CA ASP A 11 42.46 -0.72 -88.51
C ASP A 11 43.22 0.14 -89.54
N GLU A 12 43.46 1.42 -89.21
CA GLU A 12 44.25 2.33 -90.05
C GLU A 12 45.74 1.97 -90.01
N LEU A 13 46.26 1.58 -88.83
CA LEU A 13 47.63 1.09 -88.69
C LEU A 13 47.83 -0.27 -89.40
N GLU A 14 46.81 -1.14 -89.41
CA GLU A 14 46.83 -2.39 -90.16
C GLU A 14 46.75 -2.16 -91.68
N THR A 15 45.96 -1.19 -92.10
CA THR A 15 45.86 -0.79 -93.51
C THR A 15 47.19 -0.21 -94.00
N LEU A 16 47.85 0.63 -93.18
CA LEU A 16 49.19 1.13 -93.46
C LEU A 16 50.23 0.00 -93.49
N ARG A 17 50.16 -0.95 -92.56
CA ARG A 17 51.04 -2.14 -92.56
C ARG A 17 50.94 -2.89 -93.88
N ARG A 18 49.71 -3.15 -94.36
CA ARG A 18 49.46 -3.86 -95.63
C ARG A 18 50.04 -3.09 -96.83
N THR A 19 49.77 -1.80 -96.93
CA THR A 19 50.27 -0.95 -98.03
C THR A 19 51.80 -0.86 -98.04
N LEU A 20 52.46 -0.77 -96.87
CA LEU A 20 53.91 -0.74 -96.77
C LEU A 20 54.54 -2.09 -97.15
N ILE A 21 53.93 -3.23 -96.79
CA ILE A 21 54.41 -4.57 -97.15
C ILE A 21 54.28 -4.82 -98.67
N ASP A 22 53.17 -4.39 -99.27
CA ASP A 22 52.89 -4.57 -100.70
C ASP A 22 53.85 -3.77 -101.58
N GLY A 23 54.27 -2.57 -101.13
CA GLY A 23 55.21 -1.69 -101.85
C GLY A 23 56.71 -1.96 -101.60
N SER A 24 57.08 -2.91 -100.74
CA SER A 24 58.48 -3.12 -100.32
C SER A 24 59.25 -4.19 -101.11
N THR A 25 60.57 -4.00 -101.26
CA THR A 25 61.46 -5.02 -101.85
C THR A 25 61.61 -6.25 -100.91
N PRO A 26 62.02 -7.43 -101.42
CA PRO A 26 62.16 -8.64 -100.58
C PRO A 26 63.13 -8.48 -99.39
N SER A 27 64.13 -7.61 -99.52
CA SER A 27 65.12 -7.32 -98.46
C SER A 27 64.54 -6.43 -97.34
N ASP A 28 63.61 -5.54 -97.68
CA ASP A 28 63.09 -4.52 -96.74
C ASP A 28 61.81 -4.97 -96.03
N ARG A 29 61.06 -5.91 -96.61
CA ARG A 29 59.80 -6.45 -96.05
C ARG A 29 59.94 -6.92 -94.60
N ALA A 30 61.04 -7.61 -94.26
CA ALA A 30 61.26 -8.13 -92.91
C ALA A 30 61.50 -7.03 -91.86
N THR A 31 62.00 -5.87 -92.27
CA THR A 31 62.22 -4.72 -91.38
C THR A 31 60.92 -3.93 -91.20
N VAL A 32 60.23 -3.64 -92.32
CA VAL A 32 58.90 -2.99 -92.32
C VAL A 32 57.89 -3.78 -91.49
N GLU A 33 57.86 -5.11 -91.62
CA GLU A 33 56.94 -5.95 -90.86
C GLU A 33 57.27 -5.99 -89.36
N ARG A 34 58.55 -5.97 -88.98
CA ARG A 34 58.95 -5.87 -87.57
C ARG A 34 58.54 -4.54 -86.94
N GLU A 35 58.78 -3.43 -87.62
CA GLU A 35 58.44 -2.09 -87.12
C GLU A 35 56.92 -1.87 -87.06
N ALA A 36 56.17 -2.30 -88.08
CA ALA A 36 54.71 -2.22 -88.09
C ALA A 36 54.08 -3.09 -86.99
N ASN A 37 54.59 -4.31 -86.77
CA ASN A 37 54.12 -5.16 -85.68
C ASN A 37 54.46 -4.58 -84.30
N ALA A 38 55.60 -3.90 -84.15
CA ALA A 38 55.94 -3.18 -82.91
C ALA A 38 54.99 -1.99 -82.67
N ALA A 39 54.65 -1.23 -83.71
CA ALA A 39 53.68 -0.13 -83.65
C ALA A 39 52.27 -0.62 -83.25
N LEU A 40 51.79 -1.71 -83.86
CA LEU A 40 50.49 -2.33 -83.52
C LEU A 40 50.46 -2.83 -82.06
N ARG A 41 51.54 -3.47 -81.59
CA ARG A 41 51.66 -3.90 -80.18
C ARG A 41 51.64 -2.71 -79.22
N LEU A 42 52.35 -1.63 -79.54
CA LEU A 42 52.35 -0.42 -78.71
C LEU A 42 50.96 0.22 -78.65
N ARG A 43 50.25 0.32 -79.79
CA ARG A 43 48.88 0.85 -79.81
C ARG A 43 47.93 0.01 -78.96
N ALA A 44 47.96 -1.31 -79.12
CA ALA A 44 47.15 -2.23 -78.33
C ALA A 44 47.41 -2.06 -76.82
N GLN A 45 48.68 -1.88 -76.41
CA GLN A 45 49.03 -1.62 -75.00
C GLN A 45 48.53 -0.25 -74.50
N LEU A 46 48.58 0.80 -75.33
CA LEU A 46 48.07 2.12 -74.98
C LEU A 46 46.54 2.13 -74.84
N ASP A 47 45.83 1.46 -75.76
CA ASP A 47 44.38 1.31 -75.71
C ASP A 47 43.97 0.52 -74.45
N GLN A 48 44.67 -0.57 -74.13
CA GLN A 48 44.44 -1.33 -72.90
C GLN A 48 44.68 -0.49 -71.64
N ARG A 49 45.74 0.32 -71.58
CA ARG A 49 46.01 1.22 -70.44
C ARG A 49 44.96 2.30 -70.30
N ARG A 50 44.53 2.91 -71.40
CA ARG A 50 43.47 3.93 -71.41
C ARG A 50 42.14 3.35 -70.96
N GLN A 51 41.79 2.17 -71.45
CA GLN A 51 40.58 1.46 -71.04
C GLN A 51 40.60 1.20 -69.53
N ARG A 52 41.72 0.69 -69.00
CA ARG A 52 41.88 0.45 -67.56
C ARG A 52 41.84 1.73 -66.73
N SER A 53 42.37 2.84 -67.24
CA SER A 53 42.28 4.14 -66.58
C SER A 53 40.85 4.68 -66.54
N ARG A 54 40.06 4.49 -67.61
CA ARG A 54 38.64 4.88 -67.64
C ARG A 54 37.81 4.04 -66.67
N GLU A 55 38.05 2.73 -66.61
CA GLU A 55 37.39 1.82 -65.67
C GLU A 55 37.67 2.21 -64.21
N LEU A 56 38.92 2.51 -63.87
CA LEU A 56 39.30 2.95 -62.52
C LEU A 56 38.68 4.32 -62.16
N ALA A 57 38.65 5.26 -63.09
CA ALA A 57 38.00 6.56 -62.87
C ALA A 57 36.50 6.40 -62.60
N ALA A 58 35.82 5.56 -63.40
CA ALA A 58 34.41 5.26 -63.21
C ALA A 58 34.14 4.59 -61.86
N LEU A 59 34.97 3.62 -61.45
CA LEU A 59 34.86 2.97 -60.14
C LEU A 59 35.02 3.95 -58.97
N ASN A 60 36.00 4.85 -59.04
CA ASN A 60 36.24 5.83 -57.98
C ASN A 60 35.09 6.84 -57.88
N ASP A 61 34.59 7.32 -59.01
CA ASP A 61 33.41 8.21 -59.04
C ASP A 61 32.18 7.52 -58.44
N ILE A 62 31.98 6.23 -58.71
CA ILE A 62 30.89 5.44 -58.12
C ILE A 62 31.12 5.28 -56.61
N ALA A 63 32.33 4.91 -56.17
CA ALA A 63 32.65 4.76 -54.76
C ALA A 63 32.36 6.05 -53.97
N VAL A 64 32.73 7.21 -54.51
CA VAL A 64 32.41 8.51 -53.90
C VAL A 64 30.90 8.73 -53.84
N ARG A 65 30.15 8.47 -54.91
CA ARG A 65 28.68 8.59 -54.90
C ARG A 65 28.02 7.67 -53.86
N LEU A 66 28.49 6.44 -53.71
CA LEU A 66 27.93 5.49 -52.75
C LEU A 66 28.16 5.94 -51.29
N THR A 67 29.22 6.69 -50.99
CA THR A 67 29.47 7.19 -49.63
C THR A 67 28.55 8.34 -49.20
N THR A 68 27.85 9.01 -50.12
CA THR A 68 26.99 10.16 -49.79
C THR A 68 25.54 9.77 -49.53
N VAL A 69 25.11 8.60 -50.01
CA VAL A 69 23.76 8.09 -49.79
C VAL A 69 23.62 7.60 -48.35
N ARG A 70 22.57 8.04 -47.67
CA ARG A 70 22.31 7.74 -46.25
C ARG A 70 21.13 6.81 -46.02
N ASP A 71 20.39 6.48 -47.06
CA ASP A 71 19.20 5.62 -47.02
C ASP A 71 19.57 4.26 -47.62
N ASP A 72 19.33 3.18 -46.88
CA ASP A 72 19.75 1.83 -47.28
C ASP A 72 19.16 1.45 -48.64
N ARG A 73 17.86 1.69 -48.84
CA ARG A 73 17.16 1.30 -50.05
C ARG A 73 17.60 2.10 -51.27
N ALA A 74 17.79 3.41 -51.12
CA ALA A 74 18.33 4.27 -52.17
C ALA A 74 19.77 3.88 -52.53
N LEU A 75 20.58 3.51 -51.54
CA LEU A 75 21.95 3.06 -51.76
C LEU A 75 21.97 1.76 -52.57
N LEU A 76 21.18 0.77 -52.16
CA LEU A 76 21.06 -0.49 -52.89
C LEU A 76 20.61 -0.25 -54.35
N GLN A 77 19.61 0.61 -54.56
CA GLN A 77 19.13 0.93 -55.90
C GLN A 77 20.23 1.58 -56.77
N GLU A 78 20.99 2.52 -56.22
CA GLU A 78 22.12 3.14 -56.91
C GLU A 78 23.18 2.11 -57.30
N VAL A 79 23.49 1.15 -56.42
CA VAL A 79 24.47 0.08 -56.72
C VAL A 79 24.06 -0.75 -57.93
N VAL A 80 22.79 -1.19 -58.01
CA VAL A 80 22.32 -1.99 -59.16
C VAL A 80 22.23 -1.17 -60.45
N ASP A 81 21.88 0.12 -60.37
CA ASP A 81 21.86 1.02 -61.52
C ASP A 81 23.28 1.23 -62.08
N GLN A 82 24.26 1.45 -61.20
CA GLN A 82 25.67 1.56 -61.59
C GLN A 82 26.21 0.24 -62.15
N ALA A 83 25.88 -0.90 -61.55
CA ALA A 83 26.30 -2.22 -62.04
C ALA A 83 25.78 -2.48 -63.47
N ARG A 84 24.51 -2.13 -63.74
CA ARG A 84 23.90 -2.29 -65.06
C ARG A 84 24.58 -1.40 -66.11
N GLN A 85 24.84 -0.14 -65.77
CA GLN A 85 25.48 0.82 -66.67
C GLN A 85 26.95 0.45 -66.93
N LEU A 86 27.69 0.05 -65.90
CA LEU A 86 29.13 -0.21 -65.95
C LEU A 86 29.48 -1.44 -66.79
N LEU A 87 28.69 -2.52 -66.72
CA LEU A 87 28.90 -3.74 -67.54
C LEU A 87 28.08 -3.75 -68.85
N GLY A 88 27.22 -2.75 -69.06
CA GLY A 88 26.32 -2.68 -70.22
C GLY A 88 25.41 -3.91 -70.31
N VAL A 89 24.87 -4.36 -69.17
CA VAL A 89 23.99 -5.54 -69.08
C VAL A 89 22.50 -5.15 -69.14
N ASP A 90 21.63 -6.14 -69.36
CA ASP A 90 20.19 -5.88 -69.56
C ASP A 90 19.47 -5.74 -68.22
N LEU A 91 19.93 -6.50 -67.23
CA LEU A 91 19.39 -6.56 -65.88
C LEU A 91 20.55 -6.63 -64.87
N ALA A 92 20.41 -5.90 -63.77
CA ALA A 92 21.23 -6.08 -62.58
C ALA A 92 20.31 -6.21 -61.36
N TYR A 93 20.69 -7.02 -60.38
CA TYR A 93 19.93 -7.16 -59.14
C TYR A 93 20.85 -7.47 -57.98
N MET A 94 20.40 -7.18 -56.77
CA MET A 94 21.14 -7.51 -55.56
C MET A 94 20.20 -7.92 -54.44
N GLY A 95 20.79 -8.62 -53.46
CA GLY A 95 20.09 -9.03 -52.26
C GLY A 95 21.03 -9.15 -51.08
N SER A 96 20.45 -9.16 -49.89
CA SER A 96 21.19 -9.44 -48.65
C SER A 96 20.94 -10.86 -48.16
N VAL A 97 21.83 -11.34 -47.31
CA VAL A 97 21.69 -12.61 -46.61
C VAL A 97 21.10 -12.37 -45.22
N TYR A 98 19.93 -12.96 -44.96
CA TYR A 98 19.22 -12.95 -43.68
C TYR A 98 18.95 -14.40 -43.24
N ASP A 99 19.33 -14.78 -42.02
CA ASP A 99 18.97 -16.08 -41.40
C ASP A 99 19.04 -17.30 -42.35
N GLU A 100 20.18 -17.49 -43.03
CA GLU A 100 20.44 -18.56 -44.01
C GLU A 100 19.63 -18.52 -45.33
N GLU A 101 19.03 -17.37 -45.64
CA GLU A 101 18.38 -17.11 -46.92
C GLU A 101 18.95 -15.86 -47.57
N PHE A 102 18.98 -15.85 -48.89
CA PHE A 102 19.25 -14.69 -49.70
C PHE A 102 17.93 -14.09 -50.20
N VAL A 103 17.74 -12.79 -49.99
CA VAL A 103 16.51 -12.08 -50.39
C VAL A 103 16.86 -11.00 -51.39
N ILE A 104 16.24 -11.05 -52.58
CA ILE A 104 16.43 -10.01 -53.60
C ILE A 104 15.70 -8.75 -53.17
N GLU A 105 16.42 -7.65 -53.00
CA GLU A 105 15.89 -6.40 -52.45
C GLU A 105 15.60 -5.36 -53.53
N VAL A 106 16.48 -5.27 -54.52
CA VAL A 106 16.38 -4.27 -55.59
C VAL A 106 16.85 -4.83 -56.93
N THR A 107 16.35 -4.22 -58.00
CA THR A 107 16.66 -4.58 -59.38
C THR A 107 16.77 -3.32 -60.25
N SER A 108 17.56 -3.41 -61.31
CA SER A 108 17.62 -2.41 -62.38
C SER A 108 17.45 -3.11 -63.73
N GLY A 109 16.50 -2.67 -64.55
CA GLY A 109 16.27 -3.22 -65.91
C GLY A 109 15.40 -4.48 -66.00
N ALA A 110 14.69 -4.85 -64.92
CA ALA A 110 13.75 -5.97 -64.91
C ALA A 110 12.55 -5.72 -65.84
N LEU A 111 12.08 -6.76 -66.53
CA LEU A 111 10.86 -6.73 -67.36
C LEU A 111 9.61 -6.98 -66.54
N THR A 112 9.76 -7.68 -65.41
CA THR A 112 8.68 -8.11 -64.53
C THR A 112 8.94 -7.67 -63.10
N PRO A 113 7.91 -7.35 -62.31
CA PRO A 113 8.07 -6.96 -60.91
C PRO A 113 8.36 -8.15 -59.98
N ASN A 114 8.41 -9.38 -60.49
CA ASN A 114 8.37 -10.60 -59.69
C ASN A 114 9.72 -10.99 -59.06
N LEU A 115 10.80 -10.27 -59.40
CA LEU A 115 12.16 -10.54 -58.91
C LEU A 115 12.37 -10.10 -57.46
N VAL A 116 11.86 -8.92 -57.11
CA VAL A 116 12.05 -8.35 -55.76
C VAL A 116 11.23 -9.15 -54.76
N GLY A 117 11.85 -9.51 -53.63
CA GLY A 117 11.25 -10.29 -52.55
C GLY A 117 11.36 -11.81 -52.71
N ILE A 118 11.94 -12.31 -53.80
CA ILE A 118 12.28 -13.74 -53.91
C ILE A 118 13.30 -14.09 -52.83
N ARG A 119 13.04 -15.19 -52.12
CA ARG A 119 13.90 -15.78 -51.09
C ARG A 119 14.50 -17.08 -51.62
N LEU A 120 15.80 -17.25 -51.43
CA LEU A 120 16.61 -18.37 -51.92
C LEU A 120 17.39 -18.95 -50.75
N ALA A 121 17.39 -20.27 -50.55
CA ALA A 121 18.26 -20.86 -49.54
C ALA A 121 19.73 -20.82 -49.99
N LEU A 122 20.67 -20.72 -49.04
CA LEU A 122 22.10 -20.55 -49.34
C LEU A 122 22.76 -21.78 -49.98
N ASP A 123 22.06 -22.90 -50.15
CA ASP A 123 22.54 -24.06 -50.90
C ASP A 123 22.08 -24.08 -52.36
N GLU A 124 21.21 -23.15 -52.75
CA GLU A 124 20.48 -23.12 -54.03
C GLU A 124 21.06 -22.13 -55.04
N GLY A 125 20.92 -22.47 -56.34
CA GLY A 125 21.30 -21.60 -57.45
C GLY A 125 22.76 -21.13 -57.47
N LEU A 126 23.02 -20.11 -58.29
CA LEU A 126 24.34 -19.47 -58.38
C LEU A 126 24.71 -18.72 -57.09
N VAL A 127 23.71 -18.18 -56.37
CA VAL A 127 23.93 -17.44 -55.12
C VAL A 127 24.55 -18.30 -54.03
N GLY A 128 24.13 -19.55 -53.91
CA GLY A 128 24.70 -20.47 -52.92
C GLY A 128 26.17 -20.79 -53.20
N LEU A 129 26.60 -20.84 -54.47
CA LEU A 129 28.02 -20.99 -54.81
C LEU A 129 28.83 -19.77 -54.40
N ILE A 130 28.32 -18.57 -54.69
CA ILE A 130 28.96 -17.29 -54.36
C ILE A 130 29.14 -17.14 -52.85
N VAL A 131 28.10 -17.44 -52.06
CA VAL A 131 28.15 -17.32 -50.60
C VAL A 131 29.10 -18.36 -50.00
N ARG A 132 29.01 -19.63 -50.42
CA ARG A 132 29.88 -20.72 -49.91
C ARG A 132 31.35 -20.53 -50.24
N ARG A 133 31.66 -20.09 -51.47
CA ARG A 133 33.05 -19.90 -51.94
C ARG A 133 33.60 -18.52 -51.60
N SER A 134 32.73 -17.56 -51.25
CA SER A 134 33.10 -16.16 -51.04
C SER A 134 33.88 -15.56 -52.22
N ALA A 135 33.52 -15.97 -53.44
CA ALA A 135 34.18 -15.64 -54.69
C ALA A 135 33.17 -15.38 -55.82
N PRO A 136 33.55 -14.63 -56.88
CA PRO A 136 32.72 -14.45 -58.08
C PRO A 136 32.42 -15.77 -58.78
N GLU A 137 31.20 -15.92 -59.30
CA GLU A 137 30.76 -17.06 -60.10
C GLU A 137 29.96 -16.57 -61.31
N TRP A 138 30.09 -17.24 -62.45
CA TRP A 138 29.35 -16.89 -63.67
C TRP A 138 29.04 -18.11 -64.53
N THR A 139 28.02 -17.97 -65.36
CA THR A 139 27.62 -18.97 -66.37
C THR A 139 27.24 -18.28 -67.69
N PRO A 140 27.61 -18.83 -68.85
CA PRO A 140 27.22 -18.28 -70.14
C PRO A 140 25.71 -18.46 -70.41
N ASP A 141 25.08 -19.46 -69.79
CA ASP A 141 23.66 -19.72 -69.91
C ASP A 141 23.08 -20.35 -68.62
N TYR A 142 22.46 -19.50 -67.80
CA TYR A 142 21.85 -19.89 -66.53
C TYR A 142 20.87 -21.05 -66.70
N GLN A 143 20.00 -21.05 -67.72
CA GLN A 143 18.92 -22.03 -67.83
C GLN A 143 19.41 -23.45 -68.17
N SER A 144 20.62 -23.58 -68.70
CA SER A 144 21.21 -24.86 -69.11
C SER A 144 22.39 -25.31 -68.26
N GLU A 145 22.69 -24.59 -67.17
CA GLU A 145 23.87 -24.81 -66.33
C GLU A 145 23.68 -25.98 -65.34
N PRO A 146 24.46 -27.08 -65.42
CA PRO A 146 24.37 -28.19 -64.47
C PRO A 146 25.11 -27.95 -63.14
N ALA A 147 25.94 -26.91 -63.02
CA ALA A 147 26.82 -26.70 -61.86
C ALA A 147 26.11 -26.34 -60.54
N PHE A 148 24.82 -26.01 -60.57
CA PHE A 148 24.04 -25.69 -59.38
C PHE A 148 22.60 -26.20 -59.47
N ARG A 149 21.90 -26.21 -58.33
CA ARG A 149 20.55 -26.72 -58.21
C ARG A 149 19.54 -25.68 -58.73
N HIS A 150 18.80 -26.06 -59.77
CA HIS A 150 17.66 -25.34 -60.36
C HIS A 150 16.38 -25.58 -59.55
N ILE A 151 15.64 -24.51 -59.25
CA ILE A 151 14.46 -24.54 -58.36
C ILE A 151 13.33 -23.69 -58.91
N THR A 152 12.11 -24.20 -58.79
CA THR A 152 10.89 -23.71 -59.43
C THR A 152 10.62 -22.20 -59.27
N GLY A 153 10.83 -21.62 -58.08
CA GLY A 153 10.53 -20.21 -57.80
C GLY A 153 11.50 -19.25 -58.52
N ALA A 154 12.80 -19.40 -58.25
CA ALA A 154 13.83 -18.56 -58.85
C ALA A 154 13.98 -18.81 -60.36
N ASP A 155 13.81 -20.04 -60.83
CA ASP A 155 13.90 -20.35 -62.26
C ASP A 155 12.70 -19.83 -63.03
N SER A 156 11.51 -19.79 -62.41
CA SER A 156 10.35 -19.16 -63.04
C SER A 156 10.60 -17.68 -63.28
N ALA A 157 11.16 -16.98 -62.29
CA ALA A 157 11.54 -15.58 -62.42
C ALA A 157 12.69 -15.38 -63.43
N ALA A 158 13.68 -16.28 -63.43
CA ALA A 158 14.77 -16.26 -64.39
C ALA A 158 14.27 -16.46 -65.84
N ARG A 159 13.30 -17.36 -66.06
CA ARG A 159 12.68 -17.57 -67.37
C ARG A 159 11.84 -16.38 -67.82
N SER A 160 11.06 -15.76 -66.91
CA SER A 160 10.25 -14.58 -67.27
C SER A 160 11.10 -13.37 -67.66
N GLU A 161 12.32 -13.27 -67.13
CA GLU A 161 13.31 -12.25 -67.48
C GLU A 161 14.20 -12.64 -68.66
N ASN A 162 14.06 -13.86 -69.15
CA ASN A 162 14.93 -14.51 -70.13
C ASN A 162 16.42 -14.43 -69.71
N MET A 163 16.74 -14.73 -68.45
CA MET A 163 18.12 -14.74 -67.97
C MET A 163 18.90 -15.84 -68.68
N ARG A 164 20.00 -15.47 -69.34
CA ARG A 164 20.94 -16.37 -70.02
C ARG A 164 22.33 -16.18 -69.39
N GLY A 165 23.17 -15.30 -69.90
CA GLY A 165 24.47 -15.01 -69.28
C GLY A 165 24.30 -14.34 -67.92
N LEU A 166 24.82 -14.96 -66.85
CA LEU A 166 24.71 -14.45 -65.47
C LEU A 166 26.09 -14.42 -64.79
N LEU A 167 26.45 -13.28 -64.23
CA LEU A 167 27.61 -13.09 -63.37
C LEU A 167 27.13 -12.62 -61.99
N GLY A 168 27.61 -13.25 -60.92
CA GLY A 168 27.36 -12.82 -59.56
C GLY A 168 28.65 -12.68 -58.76
N VAL A 169 28.69 -11.67 -57.89
CA VAL A 169 29.82 -11.38 -57.01
C VAL A 169 29.33 -11.20 -55.57
N PRO A 170 30.14 -11.59 -54.56
CA PRO A 170 29.74 -11.45 -53.16
C PRO A 170 29.90 -10.00 -52.67
N LEU A 171 28.95 -9.53 -51.88
CA LEU A 171 29.09 -8.32 -51.07
C LEU A 171 29.76 -8.73 -49.75
N ARG A 172 31.03 -8.37 -49.57
CA ARG A 172 31.85 -8.82 -48.44
C ARG A 172 32.22 -7.67 -47.51
N VAL A 173 32.06 -7.91 -46.22
CA VAL A 173 32.55 -7.04 -45.15
C VAL A 173 33.40 -7.89 -44.22
N ALA A 174 34.69 -7.55 -44.13
CA ALA A 174 35.70 -8.40 -43.50
C ALA A 174 35.63 -9.85 -44.05
N ASP A 175 35.38 -10.82 -43.17
CA ASP A 175 35.31 -12.25 -43.51
C ASP A 175 33.88 -12.77 -43.74
N ARG A 176 32.87 -11.88 -43.77
CA ARG A 176 31.45 -12.27 -43.94
C ARG A 176 30.88 -11.79 -45.27
N VAL A 177 30.14 -12.67 -45.94
CA VAL A 177 29.29 -12.31 -47.08
C VAL A 177 27.95 -11.80 -46.55
N ILE A 178 27.66 -10.51 -46.78
CA ILE A 178 26.42 -9.86 -46.33
C ILE A 178 25.32 -9.88 -47.42
N GLY A 179 25.69 -10.25 -48.65
CA GLY A 179 24.80 -10.26 -49.81
C GLY A 179 25.53 -10.63 -51.10
N ALA A 180 24.87 -10.45 -52.24
CA ALA A 180 25.45 -10.67 -53.55
C ALA A 180 24.85 -9.71 -54.59
N LEU A 181 25.68 -9.32 -55.56
CA LEU A 181 25.33 -8.44 -56.67
C LEU A 181 25.46 -9.23 -57.98
N PHE A 182 24.43 -9.12 -58.82
CA PHE A 182 24.32 -9.88 -60.06
C PHE A 182 24.15 -8.97 -61.27
N ALA A 183 24.78 -9.37 -62.38
CA ALA A 183 24.69 -8.74 -63.68
C ALA A 183 24.27 -9.80 -64.72
N CYS A 184 23.23 -9.51 -65.48
CA CYS A 184 22.53 -10.48 -66.33
C CYS A 184 22.32 -9.96 -67.76
N LYS A 185 22.59 -10.84 -68.73
CA LYS A 185 22.23 -10.68 -70.13
C LYS A 185 21.10 -11.63 -70.54
N ARG A 186 20.26 -11.18 -71.46
CA ARG A 186 19.17 -11.98 -72.04
C ARG A 186 19.60 -12.88 -73.21
N GLN A 187 20.90 -12.92 -73.46
CA GLN A 187 21.56 -13.73 -74.47
C GLN A 187 22.75 -14.43 -73.82
N GLU A 188 23.23 -15.50 -74.43
CA GLU A 188 24.44 -16.17 -73.98
C GLU A 188 25.61 -15.19 -73.98
N ARG A 189 26.36 -15.14 -72.87
CA ARG A 189 27.52 -14.25 -72.75
C ARG A 189 28.57 -14.86 -71.84
N ALA A 190 29.79 -14.96 -72.36
CA ALA A 190 30.97 -15.16 -71.52
C ALA A 190 31.40 -13.83 -70.91
N PHE A 191 31.69 -13.83 -69.61
CA PHE A 191 32.23 -12.68 -68.90
C PHE A 191 33.75 -12.74 -68.86
N THR A 192 34.39 -11.65 -69.22
CA THR A 192 35.85 -11.49 -69.21
C THR A 192 36.39 -11.26 -67.81
N GLU A 193 37.67 -11.55 -67.57
CA GLU A 193 38.30 -11.29 -66.27
C GLU A 193 38.22 -9.82 -65.85
N SER A 194 38.30 -8.88 -66.81
CA SER A 194 38.12 -7.45 -66.55
C SER A 194 36.71 -7.11 -66.08
N GLU A 195 35.68 -7.72 -66.65
CA GLU A 195 34.28 -7.49 -66.25
C GLU A 195 33.99 -8.07 -64.85
N ILE A 196 34.52 -9.27 -64.57
CA ILE A 196 34.44 -9.90 -63.25
C ILE A 196 35.13 -9.02 -62.20
N ALA A 197 36.32 -8.52 -62.50
CA ALA A 197 37.07 -7.63 -61.61
C ALA A 197 36.33 -6.31 -61.37
N LEU A 198 35.70 -5.75 -62.42
CA LEU A 198 34.96 -4.50 -62.37
C LEU A 198 33.72 -4.60 -61.47
N LEU A 199 32.90 -5.64 -61.66
CA LEU A 199 31.74 -5.89 -60.81
C LEU A 199 32.15 -6.22 -59.36
N SER A 200 33.23 -6.99 -59.18
CA SER A 200 33.77 -7.32 -57.85
C SER A 200 34.24 -6.08 -57.10
N ALA A 201 34.90 -5.14 -57.78
CA ALA A 201 35.33 -3.87 -57.19
C ALA A 201 34.13 -3.01 -56.77
N LEU A 202 33.10 -2.92 -57.63
CA LEU A 202 31.86 -2.23 -57.28
C LEU A 202 31.19 -2.87 -56.05
N ALA A 203 31.10 -4.20 -56.02
CA ALA A 203 30.53 -4.94 -54.90
C ALA A 203 31.31 -4.73 -53.60
N ALA A 204 32.65 -4.64 -53.65
CA ALA A 204 33.47 -4.34 -52.48
C ALA A 204 33.17 -2.93 -51.92
N HIS A 205 33.05 -1.91 -52.78
CA HIS A 205 32.68 -0.56 -52.34
C HIS A 205 31.23 -0.50 -51.81
N ALA A 206 30.31 -1.15 -52.50
CA ALA A 206 28.91 -1.24 -52.08
C ALA A 206 28.76 -1.91 -50.70
N ALA A 207 29.46 -3.02 -50.46
CA ALA A 207 29.39 -3.74 -49.20
C ALA A 207 29.78 -2.87 -48.00
N ILE A 208 30.85 -2.08 -48.13
CA ILE A 208 31.29 -1.14 -47.10
C ILE A 208 30.25 -0.04 -46.87
N ALA A 209 29.72 0.56 -47.95
CA ALA A 209 28.73 1.61 -47.84
C ALA A 209 27.43 1.13 -47.18
N ILE A 210 26.95 -0.07 -47.57
CA ILE A 210 25.75 -0.70 -47.01
C ILE A 210 25.92 -0.97 -45.52
N GLU A 211 27.05 -1.55 -45.10
CA GLU A 211 27.27 -1.79 -43.67
C GLU A 211 27.34 -0.49 -42.87
N ASN A 212 27.98 0.55 -43.41
CA ASN A 212 28.04 1.85 -42.75
C ASN A 212 26.65 2.46 -42.57
N VAL A 213 25.80 2.45 -43.60
CA VAL A 213 24.43 2.96 -43.52
C VAL A 213 23.61 2.17 -42.51
N ARG A 214 23.61 0.83 -42.62
CA ARG A 214 22.88 -0.04 -41.69
C ARG A 214 23.37 0.08 -40.25
N SER A 215 24.68 0.23 -40.02
CA SER A 215 25.25 0.46 -38.68
C SER A 215 24.78 1.79 -38.11
N LEU A 216 24.81 2.87 -38.89
CA LEU A 216 24.35 4.19 -38.45
C LEU A 216 22.86 4.20 -38.12
N GLU A 217 22.04 3.46 -38.87
CA GLU A 217 20.61 3.30 -38.56
C GLU A 217 20.40 2.55 -37.23
N ARG A 218 21.09 1.41 -37.03
CA ARG A 218 21.04 0.65 -35.76
C ARG A 218 21.46 1.49 -34.55
N ASP A 219 22.52 2.30 -34.71
CA ASP A 219 23.01 3.17 -33.63
C ASP A 219 21.98 4.25 -33.28
N ARG A 220 21.33 4.86 -34.29
CA ARG A 220 20.26 5.84 -34.07
C ARG A 220 19.05 5.25 -33.37
N ASP A 221 18.60 4.07 -33.80
CA ASP A 221 17.47 3.39 -33.18
C ASP A 221 17.77 3.00 -31.72
N THR A 222 18.99 2.51 -31.49
CA THR A 222 19.47 2.17 -30.14
C THR A 222 19.51 3.41 -29.26
N PHE A 223 20.04 4.52 -29.77
CA PHE A 223 20.10 5.79 -29.03
C PHE A 223 18.70 6.32 -28.70
N ALA A 224 17.78 6.35 -29.66
CA ALA A 224 16.40 6.77 -29.43
C ALA A 224 15.70 5.90 -28.37
N ARG A 225 15.96 4.58 -28.38
CA ARG A 225 15.43 3.67 -27.37
C ARG A 225 16.03 3.92 -25.99
N LEU A 226 17.33 4.20 -25.91
CA LEU A 226 18.00 4.54 -24.66
C LEU A 226 17.48 5.86 -24.07
N GLU A 227 17.27 6.89 -24.90
CA GLU A 227 16.68 8.15 -24.46
C GLU A 227 15.27 7.95 -23.89
N ALA A 228 14.43 7.16 -24.56
CA ALA A 228 13.08 6.87 -24.09
C ALA A 228 13.09 6.15 -22.73
N VAL A 229 13.94 5.12 -22.57
CA VAL A 229 14.10 4.40 -21.30
C VAL A 229 14.66 5.30 -20.20
N ASN A 230 15.63 6.15 -20.52
CA ASN A 230 16.24 7.06 -19.55
C ASN A 230 15.26 8.14 -19.09
N ALA A 231 14.41 8.65 -19.99
CA ALA A 231 13.34 9.58 -19.64
C ALA A 231 12.33 8.91 -18.69
N GLU A 232 11.92 7.67 -18.95
CA GLU A 232 11.03 6.91 -18.07
C GLU A 232 11.66 6.65 -16.69
N LEU A 233 12.93 6.23 -16.66
CA LEU A 233 13.67 6.02 -15.41
C LEU A 233 13.81 7.31 -14.59
N SER A 234 14.09 8.42 -15.26
CA SER A 234 14.20 9.73 -14.60
C SER A 234 12.88 10.16 -13.98
N GLN A 235 11.76 9.95 -14.69
CA GLN A 235 10.43 10.22 -14.16
C GLN A 235 10.14 9.37 -12.91
N ARG A 236 10.35 8.04 -12.99
CA ARG A 236 10.13 7.15 -11.83
C ARG A 236 11.02 7.50 -10.64
N THR A 237 12.25 7.91 -10.91
CA THR A 237 13.20 8.33 -9.86
C THR A 237 12.70 9.58 -9.14
N ASN A 238 12.24 10.60 -9.87
CA ASN A 238 11.66 11.80 -9.30
C ASN A 238 10.40 11.51 -8.45
N GLU A 239 9.52 10.61 -8.93
CA GLU A 239 8.34 10.18 -8.17
C GLU A 239 8.73 9.50 -6.85
N LEU A 240 9.74 8.62 -6.86
CA LEU A 240 10.24 7.96 -5.65
C LEU A 240 10.91 8.94 -4.68
N GLU A 241 11.73 9.87 -5.18
CA GLU A 241 12.37 10.90 -4.35
C GLU A 241 11.32 11.77 -3.65
N GLN A 242 10.23 12.12 -4.33
CA GLN A 242 9.14 12.89 -3.77
C GLN A 242 8.43 12.13 -2.64
N ILE A 243 8.15 10.84 -2.82
CA ILE A 243 7.54 9.99 -1.77
C ILE A 243 8.46 9.89 -0.56
N LEU A 244 9.76 9.65 -0.76
CA LEU A 244 10.73 9.57 0.33
C LEU A 244 10.87 10.90 1.08
N GLN A 245 10.79 12.03 0.36
CA GLN A 245 10.79 13.34 0.98
C GLN A 245 9.55 13.55 1.86
N TRP A 246 8.36 13.18 1.38
CA TRP A 246 7.13 13.25 2.19
C TRP A 246 7.25 12.42 3.45
N ASP A 247 7.70 11.17 3.33
CA ASP A 247 7.88 10.28 4.47
C ASP A 247 8.85 10.85 5.52
N ARG A 248 9.97 11.44 5.09
CA ARG A 248 10.92 12.10 6.00
C ARG A 248 10.27 13.27 6.73
N THR A 249 9.58 14.16 6.01
CA THR A 249 8.92 15.32 6.61
C THR A 249 7.85 14.90 7.62
N LEU A 250 6.96 13.97 7.24
CA LEU A 250 5.89 13.48 8.11
C LEU A 250 6.44 12.77 9.35
N THR A 251 7.46 11.92 9.18
CA THR A 251 8.13 11.24 10.30
C THR A 251 8.79 12.23 11.25
N GLN A 252 9.46 13.26 10.72
CA GLN A 252 10.09 14.29 11.55
C GLN A 252 9.07 15.05 12.41
N VAL A 253 7.89 15.34 11.86
CA VAL A 253 6.80 16.00 12.61
C VAL A 253 6.31 15.12 13.77
N VAL A 254 6.15 13.82 13.54
CA VAL A 254 5.79 12.85 14.59
C VAL A 254 6.87 12.78 15.65
N LEU A 255 8.15 12.64 15.26
CA LEU A 255 9.27 12.56 16.22
C LEU A 255 9.42 13.81 17.09
N LEU A 256 9.02 14.98 16.59
CA LEU A 256 8.99 16.22 17.36
C LEU A 256 7.79 16.32 18.31
N GLY A 257 6.85 15.38 18.28
CA GLY A 257 5.64 15.41 19.09
C GLY A 257 4.74 16.60 18.77
N ALA A 258 4.75 17.09 17.53
CA ALA A 258 4.07 18.33 17.16
C ALA A 258 2.53 18.20 17.03
N GLY A 259 2.00 16.98 17.12
CA GLY A 259 0.57 16.68 17.09
C GLY A 259 -0.07 16.69 15.70
N VAL A 260 -1.33 16.26 15.65
CA VAL A 260 -2.10 16.08 14.42
C VAL A 260 -2.25 17.37 13.61
N GLN A 261 -2.45 18.51 14.28
CA GLN A 261 -2.67 19.79 13.59
C GLN A 261 -1.47 20.19 12.73
N ARG A 262 -0.24 19.94 13.20
CA ARG A 262 0.96 20.22 12.40
C ARG A 262 1.11 19.25 11.24
N LEU A 263 0.79 17.96 11.41
CA LEU A 263 0.78 17.00 10.30
C LEU A 263 -0.20 17.41 9.20
N VAL A 264 -1.41 17.84 9.56
CA VAL A 264 -2.41 18.32 8.59
C VAL A 264 -1.92 19.57 7.85
N GLN A 265 -1.26 20.50 8.55
CA GLN A 265 -0.65 21.68 7.93
C GLN A 265 0.46 21.31 6.93
N GLU A 266 1.33 20.35 7.26
CA GLU A 266 2.36 19.87 6.36
C GLU A 266 1.77 19.18 5.12
N VAL A 267 0.73 18.35 5.31
CA VAL A 267 0.00 17.76 4.19
C VAL A 267 -0.58 18.83 3.27
N ALA A 268 -1.18 19.88 3.82
CA ALA A 268 -1.73 20.98 3.03
C ALA A 268 -0.65 21.75 2.25
N GLN A 269 0.53 21.96 2.85
CA GLN A 269 1.67 22.61 2.19
C GLN A 269 2.24 21.75 1.06
N LEU A 270 2.42 20.45 1.31
CA LEU A 270 2.98 19.50 0.35
C LEU A 270 2.01 19.24 -0.83
N SER A 271 0.71 19.15 -0.57
CA SER A 271 -0.32 18.98 -1.61
C SER A 271 -0.64 20.27 -2.35
N ARG A 272 -0.31 21.44 -1.77
CA ARG A 272 -0.79 22.76 -2.18
C ARG A 272 -2.32 22.85 -2.25
N GLN A 273 -3.00 22.06 -1.43
CA GLN A 273 -4.46 22.02 -1.30
C GLN A 273 -4.84 22.08 0.19
N PRO A 274 -5.99 22.67 0.55
CA PRO A 274 -6.48 22.64 1.92
C PRO A 274 -6.69 21.20 2.41
N ALA A 275 -6.07 20.86 3.54
CA ALA A 275 -6.24 19.56 4.19
C ALA A 275 -6.87 19.72 5.58
N TYR A 276 -7.67 18.74 5.99
CA TYR A 276 -8.40 18.75 7.26
C TYR A 276 -8.42 17.35 7.87
N PHE A 277 -8.40 17.26 9.19
CA PHE A 277 -8.62 16.01 9.90
C PHE A 277 -9.92 16.07 10.69
N VAL A 278 -10.74 15.04 10.58
CA VAL A 278 -12.06 14.95 11.21
C VAL A 278 -12.16 13.64 11.99
N LEU A 279 -12.52 13.73 13.26
CA LEU A 279 -12.71 12.58 14.15
C LEU A 279 -14.05 11.86 13.85
N ASP A 280 -15.12 12.63 13.68
CA ASP A 280 -16.45 12.12 13.38
C ASP A 280 -17.32 13.12 12.58
N GLU A 281 -18.50 12.66 12.18
CA GLU A 281 -19.50 13.45 11.45
C GLU A 281 -20.26 14.49 12.30
N SER A 282 -20.03 14.54 13.62
CA SER A 282 -20.78 15.42 14.53
C SER A 282 -20.19 16.82 14.66
N ALA A 283 -18.88 16.97 14.41
CA ALA A 283 -18.15 18.23 14.57
C ALA A 283 -17.28 18.56 13.35
N LEU A 284 -17.92 19.04 12.28
CA LEU A 284 -17.22 19.51 11.08
C LEU A 284 -16.72 20.97 11.25
N PRO A 285 -15.46 21.25 10.87
CA PRO A 285 -14.94 22.62 10.73
C PRO A 285 -15.82 23.50 9.85
N VAL A 286 -15.87 24.80 10.14
CA VAL A 286 -16.69 25.79 9.40
C VAL A 286 -16.30 25.83 7.92
N GLU A 287 -15.02 25.62 7.63
CA GLU A 287 -14.44 25.60 6.29
C GLU A 287 -14.97 24.42 5.45
N LEU A 288 -15.41 23.33 6.09
CA LEU A 288 -15.98 22.16 5.43
C LEU A 288 -17.51 22.25 5.27
N MET A 289 -18.15 23.29 5.79
CA MET A 289 -19.62 23.40 5.82
C MET A 289 -20.22 23.46 4.41
N GLN A 290 -19.50 24.01 3.43
CA GLN A 290 -19.93 24.06 2.03
C GLN A 290 -19.96 22.68 1.36
N HIS A 291 -19.20 21.73 1.90
CA HIS A 291 -19.10 20.34 1.43
C HIS A 291 -19.61 19.34 2.48
N ALA A 292 -20.42 19.78 3.44
CA ALA A 292 -20.78 18.98 4.62
C ALA A 292 -21.42 17.64 4.26
N ASP A 293 -22.34 17.62 3.29
CA ASP A 293 -23.03 16.39 2.85
C ASP A 293 -22.04 15.38 2.25
N ASP A 294 -21.14 15.85 1.39
CA ASP A 294 -20.16 15.00 0.70
C ASP A 294 -19.09 14.49 1.67
N VAL A 295 -18.62 15.32 2.61
CA VAL A 295 -17.68 14.94 3.67
C VAL A 295 -18.33 13.92 4.61
N THR A 296 -19.56 14.18 5.07
CA THR A 296 -20.28 13.28 5.97
C THR A 296 -20.53 11.91 5.33
N ALA A 297 -20.94 11.90 4.05
CA ALA A 297 -21.10 10.67 3.30
C ALA A 297 -19.77 9.90 3.18
N ALA A 298 -18.67 10.59 2.86
CA ALA A 298 -17.36 9.97 2.77
C ALA A 298 -16.90 9.38 4.12
N VAL A 299 -17.04 10.12 5.22
CA VAL A 299 -16.66 9.62 6.56
C VAL A 299 -17.48 8.39 6.96
N ARG A 300 -18.79 8.38 6.70
CA ARG A 300 -19.64 7.20 6.95
C ARG A 300 -19.22 5.99 6.14
N GLU A 301 -18.95 6.17 4.85
CA GLU A 301 -18.51 5.08 3.96
C GLU A 301 -17.14 4.52 4.40
N LEU A 302 -16.18 5.38 4.77
CA LEU A 302 -14.89 4.92 5.33
C LEU A 302 -15.06 4.14 6.63
N ARG A 303 -16.03 4.54 7.47
CA ARG A 303 -16.34 3.88 8.75
C ARG A 303 -17.05 2.53 8.55
N ALA A 304 -17.90 2.42 7.54
CA ALA A 304 -18.54 1.16 7.17
C ALA A 304 -17.54 0.08 6.71
N GLY A 305 -16.34 0.50 6.30
CA GLY A 305 -15.25 -0.39 5.90
C GLY A 305 -15.29 -0.79 4.43
N GLY A 306 -14.25 -1.49 3.97
CA GLY A 306 -14.11 -2.00 2.60
C GLY A 306 -13.29 -1.13 1.65
N LYS A 307 -13.14 0.17 1.93
CA LYS A 307 -12.22 1.08 1.23
C LYS A 307 -11.50 1.98 2.21
N ASP A 308 -10.21 2.22 1.97
CA ASP A 308 -9.41 3.16 2.77
C ASP A 308 -9.37 4.57 2.19
N HIS A 309 -9.89 4.76 0.98
CA HIS A 309 -9.97 6.07 0.32
C HIS A 309 -11.34 6.25 -0.36
N ILE A 310 -11.81 7.49 -0.41
CA ILE A 310 -13.04 7.91 -1.09
C ILE A 310 -12.78 9.22 -1.82
N ALA A 311 -13.21 9.29 -3.08
CA ALA A 311 -13.24 10.52 -3.86
C ALA A 311 -14.69 10.86 -4.20
N ARG A 312 -15.15 12.05 -3.84
CA ARG A 312 -16.54 12.49 -4.07
C ARG A 312 -16.58 13.99 -4.29
N ARG A 313 -16.99 14.43 -5.49
CA ARG A 313 -17.29 15.85 -5.82
C ARG A 313 -16.23 16.86 -5.32
N GLY A 314 -14.95 16.55 -5.50
CA GLY A 314 -13.84 17.42 -5.08
C GLY A 314 -13.41 17.26 -3.62
N VAL A 315 -13.97 16.30 -2.89
CA VAL A 315 -13.50 15.84 -1.59
C VAL A 315 -12.74 14.54 -1.78
N LEU A 316 -11.49 14.52 -1.34
CA LEU A 316 -10.68 13.30 -1.22
C LEU A 316 -10.53 12.96 0.25
N ALA A 317 -11.00 11.79 0.66
CA ALA A 317 -10.96 11.33 2.04
C ALA A 317 -10.12 10.05 2.15
N GLN A 318 -9.20 10.03 3.12
CA GLN A 318 -8.36 8.90 3.47
C GLN A 318 -8.69 8.47 4.90
N ARG A 319 -8.89 7.17 5.11
CA ARG A 319 -9.11 6.58 6.43
C ARG A 319 -7.84 6.65 7.27
N VAL A 320 -7.98 7.13 8.49
CA VAL A 320 -6.94 7.11 9.52
C VAL A 320 -7.34 6.07 10.55
N ALA A 321 -6.57 4.99 10.67
CA ALA A 321 -6.89 3.86 11.52
C ALA A 321 -5.64 3.34 12.25
N ALA A 322 -5.83 2.84 13.48
CA ALA A 322 -4.82 2.14 14.25
C ALA A 322 -5.43 0.86 14.85
N ALA A 323 -4.68 -0.24 14.83
CA ALA A 323 -5.13 -1.53 15.36
C ALA A 323 -6.51 -2.00 14.84
N GLY A 324 -6.88 -1.65 13.60
CA GLY A 324 -8.16 -2.02 12.97
C GLY A 324 -9.32 -1.07 13.28
N GLU A 325 -9.16 -0.17 14.25
CA GLU A 325 -10.17 0.85 14.61
C GLU A 325 -9.93 2.15 13.82
N MET A 326 -11.00 2.74 13.28
CA MET A 326 -10.91 4.05 12.64
C MET A 326 -10.82 5.15 13.71
N LEU A 327 -9.73 5.91 13.67
CA LEU A 327 -9.52 7.07 14.55
C LEU A 327 -10.11 8.36 13.96
N GLY A 328 -10.26 8.42 12.64
CA GLY A 328 -10.83 9.56 11.92
C GLY A 328 -10.60 9.48 10.42
N ALA A 329 -10.78 10.61 9.73
CA ALA A 329 -10.52 10.75 8.30
C ALA A 329 -9.67 11.99 8.01
N LEU A 330 -8.68 11.83 7.14
CA LEU A 330 -7.89 12.92 6.57
C LEU A 330 -8.49 13.31 5.22
N LEU A 331 -8.76 14.59 5.03
CA LEU A 331 -9.50 15.14 3.90
C LEU A 331 -8.62 16.15 3.14
N SER A 332 -8.75 16.19 1.82
CA SER A 332 -8.26 17.27 0.97
C SER A 332 -9.40 17.80 0.11
N LEU A 333 -9.49 19.12 -0.04
CA LEU A 333 -10.45 19.78 -0.92
C LEU A 333 -9.74 20.20 -2.22
N GLY A 334 -10.25 19.75 -3.37
CA GLY A 334 -9.71 20.14 -4.66
C GLY A 334 -9.92 19.12 -5.76
N ALA A 335 -9.28 19.35 -6.91
CA ALA A 335 -9.26 18.39 -8.00
C ALA A 335 -8.54 17.11 -7.57
N GLU A 336 -9.10 15.96 -7.94
CA GLU A 336 -8.48 14.66 -7.69
C GLU A 336 -7.17 14.55 -8.48
N GLN A 337 -6.05 14.56 -7.77
CA GLN A 337 -4.72 14.36 -8.32
C GLN A 337 -4.12 13.09 -7.70
N PRO A 338 -3.50 12.21 -8.51
CA PRO A 338 -2.86 10.98 -8.00
C PRO A 338 -1.82 11.26 -6.91
N THR A 339 -1.08 12.36 -7.04
CA THR A 339 -0.07 12.82 -6.07
C THR A 339 -0.69 13.21 -4.72
N THR A 340 -1.80 13.96 -4.71
CA THR A 340 -2.51 14.32 -3.48
C THR A 340 -3.03 13.08 -2.77
N ARG A 341 -3.60 12.14 -3.52
CA ARG A 341 -4.08 10.87 -2.96
C ARG A 341 -2.96 10.08 -2.30
N LEU A 342 -1.84 9.90 -3.00
CA LEU A 342 -0.70 9.19 -2.46
C LEU A 342 -0.17 9.88 -1.20
N LEU A 343 -0.09 11.20 -1.19
CA LEU A 343 0.32 11.96 -0.01
C LEU A 343 -0.63 11.75 1.19
N LEU A 344 -1.96 11.77 0.99
CA LEU A 344 -2.91 11.48 2.08
C LEU A 344 -2.72 10.06 2.63
N GLU A 345 -2.52 9.08 1.74
CA GLU A 345 -2.23 7.70 2.10
C GLU A 345 -0.94 7.58 2.92
N ARG A 346 0.13 8.30 2.53
CA ARG A 346 1.39 8.35 3.29
C ARG A 346 1.25 9.07 4.64
N ALA A 347 0.39 10.08 4.73
CA ALA A 347 0.17 10.84 5.95
C ALA A 347 -0.72 10.14 6.97
N ALA A 348 -1.65 9.28 6.53
CA ALA A 348 -2.61 8.62 7.42
C ALA A 348 -1.94 7.82 8.56
N PRO A 349 -0.88 7.01 8.33
CA PRO A 349 -0.15 6.34 9.41
C PRO A 349 0.52 7.30 10.40
N ALA A 350 1.09 8.41 9.92
CA ALA A 350 1.72 9.41 10.78
C ALA A 350 0.69 10.08 11.71
N ILE A 351 -0.48 10.41 11.18
CA ILE A 351 -1.59 10.96 11.96
C ILE A 351 -2.13 9.91 12.95
N ALA A 352 -2.31 8.67 12.51
CA ALA A 352 -2.76 7.58 13.37
C ALA A 352 -1.82 7.33 14.55
N LEU A 353 -0.51 7.38 14.31
CA LEU A 353 0.51 7.24 15.34
C LEU A 353 0.45 8.40 16.34
N SER A 354 0.39 9.65 15.85
CA SER A 354 0.26 10.83 16.71
C SER A 354 -1.00 10.78 17.59
N LEU A 355 -2.14 10.32 17.06
CA LEU A 355 -3.37 10.12 17.82
C LEU A 355 -3.25 9.00 18.85
N ALA A 356 -2.60 7.89 18.49
CA ALA A 356 -2.37 6.78 19.40
C ALA A 356 -1.48 7.20 20.58
N GLU A 357 -0.44 8.00 20.33
CA GLU A 357 0.42 8.58 21.37
C GLU A 357 -0.37 9.52 22.30
N GLU A 358 -1.17 10.43 21.75
CA GLU A 358 -2.02 11.33 22.54
C GLU A 358 -3.03 10.55 23.41
N ARG A 359 -3.68 9.51 22.86
CA ARG A 359 -4.58 8.63 23.61
C ARG A 359 -3.84 7.89 24.72
N ALA A 360 -2.70 7.27 24.41
CA ALA A 360 -1.89 6.52 25.37
C ALA A 360 -1.37 7.42 26.50
N ALA A 361 -0.93 8.64 26.19
CA ALA A 361 -0.52 9.63 27.17
C ALA A 361 -1.69 10.06 28.07
N GLY A 362 -2.87 10.31 27.47
CA GLY A 362 -4.09 10.62 28.20
C GLY A 362 -4.52 9.47 29.14
N GLU A 363 -4.44 8.23 28.68
CA GLU A 363 -4.73 7.04 29.49
C GLU A 363 -3.71 6.81 30.59
N ALA A 364 -2.42 7.02 30.32
CA ALA A 364 -1.36 6.94 31.32
C ALA A 364 -1.55 8.01 32.41
N MET A 365 -1.87 9.24 32.02
CA MET A 365 -2.17 10.34 32.95
C MET A 365 -3.42 10.04 33.78
N ARG A 366 -4.49 9.51 33.16
CA ARG A 366 -5.68 9.05 33.88
C ARG A 366 -5.34 7.96 34.88
N ARG A 367 -4.62 6.91 34.48
CA ARG A 367 -4.18 5.82 35.37
C ARG A 367 -3.30 6.30 36.52
N ALA A 368 -2.38 7.23 36.26
CA ALA A 368 -1.55 7.84 37.30
C ALA A 368 -2.41 8.61 38.32
N ARG A 369 -3.37 9.42 37.85
CA ARG A 369 -4.32 10.13 38.72
C ARG A 369 -5.17 9.16 39.55
N ASP A 370 -5.68 8.09 38.94
CA ASP A 370 -6.46 7.06 39.62
C ASP A 370 -5.63 6.40 40.73
N ALA A 371 -4.37 6.07 40.46
CA ALA A 371 -3.44 5.52 41.46
C ALA A 371 -3.17 6.50 42.61
N PHE A 372 -2.95 7.78 42.33
CA PHE A 372 -2.78 8.81 43.37
C PHE A 372 -4.05 9.01 44.20
N LEU A 373 -5.23 8.89 43.59
CA LEU A 373 -6.49 8.99 44.31
C LEU A 373 -6.68 7.79 45.24
N VAL A 374 -6.39 6.57 44.79
CA VAL A 374 -6.43 5.37 45.64
C VAL A 374 -5.41 5.47 46.77
N ASP A 375 -4.18 5.90 46.49
CA ASP A 375 -3.13 6.11 47.49
C ASP A 375 -3.55 7.14 48.54
N LEU A 376 -4.14 8.26 48.13
CA LEU A 376 -4.72 9.26 49.04
C LEU A 376 -5.75 8.67 50.01
N LEU A 377 -6.62 7.80 49.52
CA LEU A 377 -7.72 7.24 50.30
C LEU A 377 -7.29 6.06 51.20
N THR A 378 -6.19 5.40 50.88
CA THR A 378 -5.70 4.22 51.62
C THR A 378 -4.52 4.54 52.54
N HIS A 379 -3.66 5.47 52.14
CA HIS A 379 -2.45 5.89 52.84
C HIS A 379 -2.40 7.42 52.94
N PRO A 380 -3.30 8.05 53.73
CA PRO A 380 -3.35 9.50 53.84
C PRO A 380 -2.08 10.04 54.50
N ALA A 381 -1.53 11.12 53.93
CA ALA A 381 -0.32 11.76 54.42
C ALA A 381 -0.40 12.18 55.91
N ALA A 382 0.75 12.10 56.60
CA ALA A 382 0.87 12.46 58.00
C ALA A 382 1.06 13.97 58.22
N THR A 383 1.67 14.69 57.27
CA THR A 383 1.98 16.12 57.34
C THR A 383 1.06 16.94 56.43
N GLU A 384 0.81 18.21 56.79
CA GLU A 384 -0.07 19.10 56.00
C GLU A 384 0.49 19.41 54.60
N GLN A 385 1.82 19.49 54.47
CA GLN A 385 2.48 19.75 53.19
C GLN A 385 2.32 18.57 52.23
N ASP A 386 2.52 17.34 52.72
CA ASP A 386 2.36 16.13 51.93
C ASP A 386 0.89 15.89 51.57
N GLU A 387 -0.04 16.18 52.49
CA GLU A 387 -1.48 16.11 52.24
C GLU A 387 -1.92 17.03 51.08
N ARG A 388 -1.51 18.30 51.11
CA ARG A 388 -1.83 19.25 50.03
C ARG A 388 -1.25 18.79 48.68
N ARG A 389 -0.08 18.15 48.69
CA ARG A 389 0.54 17.58 47.49
C ARG A 389 -0.26 16.37 46.97
N GLN A 390 -0.61 15.43 47.84
CA GLN A 390 -1.33 14.20 47.49
C GLN A 390 -2.73 14.53 46.93
N LEU A 391 -3.45 15.48 47.56
CA LEU A 391 -4.74 15.97 47.05
C LEU A 391 -4.63 16.55 45.64
N ARG A 392 -3.62 17.40 45.39
CA ARG A 392 -3.40 17.99 44.06
C ARG A 392 -3.02 16.95 43.00
N LEU A 393 -2.19 15.96 43.34
CA LEU A 393 -1.83 14.87 42.44
C LEU A 393 -3.03 13.99 42.06
N ALA A 394 -3.98 13.82 42.99
CA ALA A 394 -5.26 13.16 42.74
C ALA A 394 -6.27 14.04 41.96
N GLY A 395 -5.93 15.30 41.65
CA GLY A 395 -6.83 16.24 40.96
C GLY A 395 -7.87 16.91 41.86
N LEU A 396 -7.69 16.85 43.18
CA LEU A 396 -8.58 17.43 44.19
C LEU A 396 -8.03 18.77 44.72
N ASN A 397 -8.94 19.68 45.06
CA ASN A 397 -8.64 20.96 45.68
C ASN A 397 -8.65 20.82 47.21
N PRO A 398 -7.55 21.12 47.93
CA PRO A 398 -7.48 21.00 49.39
C PRO A 398 -8.53 21.81 50.18
N ASP A 399 -9.07 22.87 49.57
CA ASP A 399 -10.03 23.75 50.23
C ASP A 399 -11.49 23.35 49.99
N THR A 400 -11.72 22.32 49.19
CA THR A 400 -13.05 21.85 48.83
C THR A 400 -13.50 20.70 49.74
N THR A 401 -14.79 20.64 50.04
CA THR A 401 -15.41 19.52 50.74
C THR A 401 -16.00 18.56 49.72
N TYR A 402 -15.75 17.26 49.90
CA TYR A 402 -16.16 16.22 48.97
C TYR A 402 -16.99 15.16 49.68
N CYS A 403 -17.94 14.57 48.97
CA CYS A 403 -18.54 13.29 49.33
C CYS A 403 -17.90 12.18 48.49
N ILE A 404 -17.73 11.01 49.07
CA ILE A 404 -17.21 9.85 48.35
C ILE A 404 -18.37 8.90 48.10
N ALA A 405 -18.55 8.52 46.83
CA ALA A 405 -19.45 7.48 46.42
C ALA A 405 -18.63 6.26 45.96
N VAL A 406 -19.01 5.08 46.42
CA VAL A 406 -18.42 3.81 46.00
C VAL A 406 -19.51 2.97 45.36
N ALA A 407 -19.23 2.42 44.18
CA ALA A 407 -20.15 1.66 43.37
C ALA A 407 -19.61 0.25 43.08
N THR A 408 -20.46 -0.76 43.22
CA THR A 408 -20.23 -2.15 42.78
C THR A 408 -21.24 -2.53 41.70
N ALA A 409 -20.78 -3.16 40.61
CA ALA A 409 -21.68 -3.59 39.54
C ALA A 409 -22.60 -4.69 40.05
N ALA A 410 -23.85 -4.68 39.57
CA ALA A 410 -24.76 -5.80 39.76
C ALA A 410 -24.40 -7.02 38.87
N GLY A 411 -23.54 -6.87 37.84
CA GLY A 411 -23.16 -7.93 36.90
C GLY A 411 -21.75 -7.81 36.29
N PRO A 412 -21.24 -8.85 35.59
CA PRO A 412 -19.84 -8.96 35.17
C PRO A 412 -19.41 -8.13 33.95
N ASP A 413 -20.34 -7.60 33.15
CA ASP A 413 -20.04 -6.99 31.83
C ASP A 413 -20.16 -5.45 31.79
N THR A 414 -20.45 -4.78 32.90
CA THR A 414 -20.69 -3.32 32.91
C THR A 414 -19.44 -2.56 33.33
N SER A 415 -18.90 -1.71 32.43
CA SER A 415 -17.89 -0.70 32.79
C SER A 415 -18.54 0.38 33.67
N ILE A 416 -18.59 0.13 34.98
CA ILE A 416 -19.22 1.01 35.99
C ILE A 416 -18.63 2.42 35.90
N ARG A 417 -17.30 2.53 35.70
CA ARG A 417 -16.62 3.81 35.60
C ARG A 417 -17.15 4.67 34.46
N THR A 418 -17.28 4.12 33.25
CA THR A 418 -17.80 4.88 32.11
C THR A 418 -19.22 5.37 32.39
N ALA A 419 -20.02 4.57 33.08
CA ALA A 419 -21.36 4.94 33.49
C ALA A 419 -21.37 6.05 34.56
N LEU A 420 -20.42 6.04 35.51
CA LEU A 420 -20.23 7.12 36.49
C LEU A 420 -19.80 8.43 35.83
N GLU A 421 -18.89 8.38 34.86
CA GLU A 421 -18.39 9.56 34.14
C GLU A 421 -19.47 10.22 33.26
N ASN A 422 -20.46 9.45 32.80
CA ASN A 422 -21.59 9.96 32.01
C ASN A 422 -22.69 10.61 32.85
N LEU A 423 -22.61 10.54 34.19
CA LEU A 423 -23.57 11.23 35.05
C LEU A 423 -23.32 12.75 35.07
N PRO A 424 -24.37 13.56 35.27
CA PRO A 424 -24.26 15.01 35.42
C PRO A 424 -23.68 15.39 36.79
N LEU A 425 -22.42 15.01 37.04
CA LEU A 425 -21.71 15.27 38.29
C LEU A 425 -21.12 16.70 38.29
N PRO A 426 -21.03 17.35 39.47
CA PRO A 426 -20.49 18.69 39.58
C PRO A 426 -19.02 18.78 39.11
N PRO A 427 -18.60 19.92 38.55
CA PRO A 427 -17.22 20.13 38.10
C PRO A 427 -16.24 20.01 39.26
N GLY A 428 -15.10 19.36 39.02
CA GLY A 428 -14.13 19.01 40.07
C GLY A 428 -14.36 17.62 40.69
N THR A 429 -15.31 16.84 40.15
CA THR A 429 -15.45 15.42 40.47
C THR A 429 -14.29 14.61 39.88
N VAL A 430 -13.74 13.69 40.66
CA VAL A 430 -12.71 12.75 40.19
C VAL A 430 -13.22 11.33 40.43
N ALA A 431 -13.18 10.49 39.40
CA ALA A 431 -13.54 9.08 39.47
C ALA A 431 -12.31 8.19 39.23
N ALA A 432 -12.28 7.05 39.90
CA ALA A 432 -11.24 6.03 39.77
C ALA A 432 -11.82 4.62 39.99
N GLU A 433 -11.05 3.60 39.65
CA GLU A 433 -11.37 2.20 39.94
C GLU A 433 -10.36 1.63 40.95
N HIS A 434 -10.86 0.84 41.89
CA HIS A 434 -10.05 0.13 42.87
C HIS A 434 -10.61 -1.28 43.10
N GLY A 435 -9.91 -2.30 42.59
CA GLY A 435 -10.39 -3.68 42.62
C GLY A 435 -11.65 -3.84 41.75
N SER A 436 -12.70 -4.44 42.30
CA SER A 436 -14.02 -4.60 41.65
C SER A 436 -14.97 -3.42 41.88
N ARG A 437 -14.48 -2.32 42.49
CA ARG A 437 -15.28 -1.15 42.85
C ARG A 437 -14.86 0.06 42.04
N ALA A 438 -15.83 0.84 41.60
CA ALA A 438 -15.59 2.18 41.10
C ALA A 438 -15.87 3.20 42.20
N LEU A 439 -15.10 4.28 42.27
CA LEU A 439 -15.29 5.35 43.26
C LEU A 439 -15.36 6.71 42.57
N ALA A 440 -16.17 7.60 43.11
CA ALA A 440 -16.30 8.99 42.67
C ALA A 440 -16.19 9.93 43.87
N VAL A 441 -15.27 10.88 43.80
CA VAL A 441 -15.06 11.93 44.79
C VAL A 441 -15.71 13.20 44.27
N VAL A 442 -16.87 13.55 44.83
CA VAL A 442 -17.82 14.54 44.30
C VAL A 442 -17.81 15.78 45.18
N PRO A 443 -17.51 16.99 44.65
CA PRO A 443 -17.64 18.24 45.39
C PRO A 443 -19.07 18.45 45.87
N ALA A 444 -19.30 18.37 47.18
CA ALA A 444 -20.63 18.48 47.75
C ALA A 444 -20.60 18.85 49.24
N LYS A 445 -21.59 19.63 49.66
CA LYS A 445 -21.78 20.04 51.05
C LYS A 445 -22.69 19.11 51.85
N ASN A 446 -23.39 18.18 51.18
CA ASN A 446 -24.24 17.18 51.81
C ASN A 446 -24.30 15.91 50.93
N SER A 447 -24.49 14.75 51.57
CA SER A 447 -24.62 13.45 50.90
C SER A 447 -25.93 13.30 50.12
N ALA A 448 -27.00 14.00 50.55
CA ALA A 448 -28.33 13.93 49.92
C ALA A 448 -28.33 14.43 48.46
N SER A 449 -27.60 15.51 48.14
CA SER A 449 -27.50 16.02 46.77
C SER A 449 -26.78 15.03 45.86
N VAL A 450 -25.77 14.32 46.38
CA VAL A 450 -25.01 13.32 45.64
C VAL A 450 -25.87 12.06 45.44
N GLN A 451 -26.59 11.64 46.47
CA GLN A 451 -27.54 10.52 46.40
C GLN A 451 -28.63 10.75 45.34
N ALA A 452 -29.16 11.97 45.24
CA ALA A 452 -30.15 12.33 44.22
C ALA A 452 -29.62 12.13 42.79
N VAL A 453 -28.37 12.54 42.52
CA VAL A 453 -27.74 12.39 41.19
C VAL A 453 -27.60 10.91 40.84
N PHE A 454 -27.01 10.10 41.72
CA PHE A 454 -26.84 8.67 41.48
C PHE A 454 -28.17 7.90 41.36
N THR A 455 -29.18 8.28 42.14
CA THR A 455 -30.52 7.67 42.06
C THR A 455 -31.22 8.02 40.73
N SER A 456 -31.09 9.27 40.27
CA SER A 456 -31.65 9.70 38.97
C SER A 456 -30.92 9.09 37.77
N GLY A 457 -29.65 8.73 37.94
CA GLY A 457 -28.79 8.15 36.92
C GLY A 457 -29.16 6.75 36.46
N ARG A 458 -30.01 6.04 37.22
CA ARG A 458 -30.44 4.65 36.95
C ARG A 458 -29.28 3.72 36.60
N LEU A 459 -28.20 3.81 37.37
CA LEU A 459 -27.06 2.91 37.27
C LEU A 459 -27.44 1.54 37.83
N ASP A 460 -27.13 0.48 37.10
CA ASP A 460 -27.28 -0.90 37.56
C ASP A 460 -26.10 -1.30 38.47
N ALA A 461 -26.01 -0.60 39.61
CA ALA A 461 -24.93 -0.71 40.57
C ALA A 461 -25.41 -0.42 42.00
N THR A 462 -24.87 -1.14 42.99
CA THR A 462 -25.05 -0.80 44.40
C THR A 462 -24.11 0.36 44.75
N ILE A 463 -24.64 1.45 45.29
CA ILE A 463 -23.88 2.68 45.53
C ILE A 463 -23.99 3.11 47.00
N GLY A 464 -22.85 3.18 47.68
CA GLY A 464 -22.72 3.70 49.04
C GLY A 464 -22.07 5.07 49.04
N ILE A 465 -22.68 6.03 49.74
CA ILE A 465 -22.25 7.43 49.77
C ILE A 465 -21.90 7.83 51.20
N ALA A 466 -20.70 8.34 51.41
CA ALA A 466 -20.25 8.85 52.69
C ALA A 466 -20.66 10.31 52.92
N GLU A 467 -20.55 10.76 54.17
CA GLU A 467 -20.79 12.15 54.52
C GLU A 467 -19.68 13.08 54.01
N PRO A 468 -19.97 14.39 53.84
CA PRO A 468 -18.98 15.36 53.36
C PRO A 468 -17.73 15.41 54.23
N ALA A 469 -16.57 15.26 53.60
CA ALA A 469 -15.26 15.27 54.24
C ALA A 469 -14.32 16.27 53.55
N ARG A 470 -13.41 16.85 54.34
CA ARG A 470 -12.34 17.73 53.84
C ARG A 470 -11.00 17.29 54.42
N GLY A 471 -10.00 17.22 53.57
CA GLY A 471 -8.65 16.75 53.91
C GLY A 471 -8.47 15.24 53.72
N ALA A 472 -7.22 14.81 53.52
CA ALA A 472 -6.85 13.44 53.16
C ALA A 472 -7.34 12.41 54.19
N LYS A 473 -7.12 12.66 55.49
CA LYS A 473 -7.55 11.72 56.55
C LYS A 473 -9.07 11.57 56.61
N ALA A 474 -9.80 12.70 56.51
CA ALA A 474 -11.26 12.66 56.52
C ALA A 474 -11.81 11.97 55.27
N LEU A 475 -11.18 12.16 54.11
CA LEU A 475 -11.53 11.46 52.87
C LEU A 475 -11.23 9.97 52.95
N ALA A 476 -10.11 9.56 53.55
CA ALA A 476 -9.82 8.14 53.79
C ALA A 476 -10.90 7.49 54.68
N HIS A 477 -11.32 8.17 55.75
CA HIS A 477 -12.44 7.71 56.59
C HIS A 477 -13.78 7.66 55.82
N ALA A 478 -14.07 8.68 55.02
CA ALA A 478 -15.27 8.71 54.17
C ALA A 478 -15.25 7.59 53.12
N TYR A 479 -14.07 7.22 52.60
CA TYR A 479 -13.95 6.11 51.65
C TYR A 479 -14.32 4.77 52.30
N VAL A 480 -13.80 4.50 53.51
CA VAL A 480 -14.17 3.32 54.29
C VAL A 480 -15.67 3.35 54.62
N GLU A 481 -16.22 4.49 55.02
CA GLU A 481 -17.64 4.64 55.31
C GLU A 481 -18.54 4.35 54.09
N ALA A 482 -18.15 4.81 52.90
CA ALA A 482 -18.86 4.53 51.65
C ALA A 482 -18.78 3.04 51.27
N GLN A 483 -17.61 2.41 51.41
CA GLN A 483 -17.44 0.97 51.18
C GLN A 483 -18.34 0.14 52.10
N GLN A 484 -18.34 0.45 53.40
CA GLN A 484 -19.19 -0.23 54.39
C GLN A 484 -20.68 -0.05 54.08
N THR A 485 -21.06 1.09 53.52
CA THR A 485 -22.45 1.34 53.10
C THR A 485 -22.85 0.38 51.96
N VAL A 486 -21.96 0.16 50.98
CA VAL A 486 -22.16 -0.87 49.94
C VAL A 486 -22.23 -2.27 50.53
N ASP A 487 -21.29 -2.63 51.40
CA ASP A 487 -21.22 -3.95 52.04
C ASP A 487 -22.51 -4.28 52.82
N VAL A 488 -23.06 -3.29 53.53
CA VAL A 488 -24.31 -3.43 54.27
C VAL A 488 -25.49 -3.56 53.31
N LEU A 489 -25.54 -2.80 52.22
CA LEU A 489 -26.61 -2.93 51.21
C LEU A 489 -26.61 -4.32 50.58
N ASP A 490 -25.45 -4.83 50.18
CA ASP A 490 -25.32 -6.18 49.62
C ASP A 490 -25.67 -7.26 50.66
N THR A 491 -25.23 -7.10 51.91
CA THR A 491 -25.57 -8.01 53.02
C THR A 491 -27.08 -8.05 53.28
N LEU A 492 -27.77 -6.93 53.13
CA LEU A 492 -29.23 -6.82 53.24
C LEU A 492 -29.98 -7.23 51.97
N GLY A 493 -29.27 -7.65 50.90
CA GLY A 493 -29.87 -8.05 49.63
C GLY A 493 -30.46 -6.89 48.81
N ARG A 494 -29.99 -5.67 49.03
CA ARG A 494 -30.39 -4.44 48.34
C ARG A 494 -29.40 -4.06 47.23
N SER A 495 -28.96 -5.05 46.47
CA SER A 495 -28.04 -4.79 45.35
C SER A 495 -28.74 -3.95 44.28
N GLY A 496 -28.01 -3.01 43.68
CA GLY A 496 -28.57 -2.03 42.72
C GLY A 496 -29.21 -0.78 43.36
N GLU A 497 -29.12 -0.64 44.69
CA GLU A 497 -29.64 0.55 45.39
C GLU A 497 -28.57 1.59 45.74
N VAL A 498 -29.00 2.84 45.88
CA VAL A 498 -28.15 3.97 46.30
C VAL A 498 -28.52 4.42 47.71
N SER A 499 -27.57 4.41 48.65
CA SER A 499 -27.79 4.89 50.02
C SER A 499 -26.62 5.71 50.56
N SER A 500 -26.93 6.59 51.51
CA SER A 500 -25.93 7.34 52.27
C SER A 500 -25.66 6.69 53.62
N ALA A 501 -24.46 6.88 54.15
CA ALA A 501 -24.07 6.37 55.46
C ALA A 501 -25.00 6.84 56.59
N ARG A 502 -25.50 8.09 56.49
CA ARG A 502 -26.52 8.63 57.40
C ARG A 502 -27.86 7.89 57.33
N GLY A 503 -28.22 7.35 56.17
CA GLY A 503 -29.45 6.59 55.97
C GLY A 503 -29.46 5.23 56.67
N LEU A 504 -28.28 4.61 56.86
CA LEU A 504 -28.13 3.31 57.52
C LEU A 504 -27.85 3.41 59.04
N GLY A 505 -27.30 4.54 59.51
CA GLY A 505 -27.08 4.77 60.94
C GLY A 505 -26.23 3.68 61.62
N ILE A 506 -26.66 3.17 62.78
CA ILE A 506 -25.91 2.16 63.55
C ILE A 506 -25.77 0.81 62.84
N TYR A 507 -26.68 0.51 61.89
CA TYR A 507 -26.63 -0.73 61.12
C TYR A 507 -25.38 -0.83 60.26
N ARG A 508 -24.81 0.31 59.83
CA ARG A 508 -23.53 0.32 59.10
C ARG A 508 -22.41 -0.29 59.93
N ILE A 509 -22.29 0.07 61.21
CA ILE A 509 -21.22 -0.40 62.09
C ILE A 509 -21.44 -1.87 62.49
N LEU A 510 -22.69 -2.27 62.73
CA LEU A 510 -23.02 -3.63 63.18
C LEU A 510 -22.89 -4.67 62.05
N LEU A 511 -23.12 -4.27 60.79
CA LEU A 511 -23.16 -5.20 59.65
C LEU A 511 -21.97 -5.06 58.69
N SER A 512 -21.14 -4.01 58.80
CA SER A 512 -20.03 -3.79 57.86
C SER A 512 -18.98 -4.91 57.80
N HIS A 513 -18.94 -5.79 58.80
CA HIS A 513 -17.98 -6.90 58.87
C HIS A 513 -18.67 -8.27 58.87
N LEU A 514 -19.99 -8.31 58.72
CA LEU A 514 -20.77 -9.54 58.78
C LEU A 514 -21.19 -9.92 57.36
N ALA A 515 -20.75 -11.09 56.87
CA ALA A 515 -21.22 -11.58 55.57
C ALA A 515 -22.69 -12.01 55.66
N ARG A 516 -23.44 -11.90 54.55
CA ARG A 516 -24.84 -12.33 54.47
C ARG A 516 -25.05 -13.78 54.92
N GLU A 517 -24.18 -14.67 54.46
CA GLU A 517 -24.20 -16.09 54.85
C GLU A 517 -24.08 -16.28 56.35
N HIS A 518 -23.24 -15.50 57.03
CA HIS A 518 -23.10 -15.56 58.49
C HIS A 518 -24.32 -15.01 59.21
N LEU A 519 -24.99 -13.98 58.67
CA LEU A 519 -26.25 -13.47 59.23
C LEU A 519 -27.37 -14.49 59.09
N ASP A 520 -27.46 -15.16 57.93
CA ASP A 520 -28.43 -16.21 57.67
C ASP A 520 -28.16 -17.45 58.54
N GLU A 521 -26.90 -17.86 58.69
CA GLU A 521 -26.48 -18.94 59.60
C GLU A 521 -26.81 -18.64 61.07
N LEU A 522 -26.48 -17.44 61.56
CA LEU A 522 -26.81 -17.02 62.93
C LEU A 522 -28.33 -16.96 63.14
N THR A 523 -29.07 -16.50 62.13
CA THR A 523 -30.53 -16.46 62.16
C THR A 523 -31.12 -17.86 62.21
N GLU A 524 -30.67 -18.78 61.37
CA GLU A 524 -31.15 -20.16 61.37
C GLU A 524 -30.77 -20.88 62.67
N ALA A 525 -29.55 -20.66 63.17
CA ALA A 525 -29.08 -21.27 64.41
C ALA A 525 -29.87 -20.82 65.64
N GLN A 526 -30.20 -19.52 65.76
CA GLN A 526 -30.86 -18.98 66.95
C GLN A 526 -32.38 -18.85 66.83
N LEU A 527 -32.92 -18.64 65.64
CA LEU A 527 -34.35 -18.39 65.39
C LEU A 527 -35.00 -19.46 64.50
N GLY A 528 -34.23 -20.32 63.83
CA GLY A 528 -34.71 -21.39 62.94
C GLY A 528 -35.75 -22.32 63.60
N PRO A 529 -35.56 -22.79 64.86
CA PRO A 529 -36.55 -23.60 65.56
C PRO A 529 -37.92 -22.90 65.71
N LEU A 530 -37.92 -21.59 66.00
CA LEU A 530 -39.14 -20.79 66.08
C LEU A 530 -39.78 -20.58 64.70
N MET A 531 -38.96 -20.32 63.68
CA MET A 531 -39.41 -20.14 62.30
C MET A 531 -40.07 -21.40 61.74
N ALA A 532 -39.45 -22.56 61.95
CA ALA A 532 -39.97 -23.85 61.52
C ALA A 532 -41.30 -24.18 62.21
N GLU A 533 -41.42 -23.91 63.52
CA GLU A 533 -42.67 -24.16 64.25
C GLU A 533 -43.79 -23.19 63.84
N GLN A 534 -43.45 -21.91 63.63
CA GLN A 534 -44.39 -20.91 63.12
C GLN A 534 -44.89 -21.27 61.73
N SER A 535 -44.04 -21.78 60.83
CA SER A 535 -44.43 -22.23 59.49
C SER A 535 -45.37 -23.46 59.55
N LYS A 536 -45.12 -24.40 60.48
CA LYS A 536 -45.95 -25.61 60.64
C LYS A 536 -47.31 -25.35 61.27
N ARG A 537 -47.39 -24.50 62.30
CA ARG A 537 -48.61 -24.31 63.11
C ARG A 537 -49.34 -22.99 62.85
N GLY A 538 -48.75 -22.06 62.11
CA GLY A 538 -49.32 -20.75 61.83
C GLY A 538 -49.38 -19.79 63.03
N VAL A 539 -48.70 -20.11 64.14
CA VAL A 539 -48.67 -19.26 65.34
C VAL A 539 -47.50 -18.28 65.25
N PRO A 540 -47.71 -16.95 65.40
CA PRO A 540 -46.66 -15.95 65.23
C PRO A 540 -45.74 -15.86 66.46
N LEU A 541 -44.90 -16.88 66.64
CA LEU A 541 -43.97 -16.99 67.77
C LEU A 541 -42.86 -15.94 67.73
N LEU A 542 -42.36 -15.59 66.54
CA LEU A 542 -41.34 -14.54 66.39
C LEU A 542 -41.88 -13.16 66.75
N GLU A 543 -43.10 -12.83 66.30
CA GLU A 543 -43.75 -11.56 66.66
C GLU A 543 -44.00 -11.50 68.17
N THR A 544 -44.43 -12.63 68.75
CA THR A 544 -44.64 -12.75 70.19
C THR A 544 -43.36 -12.52 70.99
N LEU A 545 -42.23 -13.11 70.56
CA LEU A 545 -40.93 -12.90 71.18
C LEU A 545 -40.46 -11.44 71.04
N SER A 546 -40.64 -10.84 69.86
CA SER A 546 -40.27 -9.46 69.58
C SER A 546 -41.01 -8.49 70.49
N GLU A 547 -42.34 -8.61 70.57
CA GLU A 547 -43.18 -7.73 71.39
C GLU A 547 -42.97 -7.96 72.89
N TYR A 548 -42.64 -9.19 73.29
CA TYR A 548 -42.29 -9.49 74.67
C TYR A 548 -41.00 -8.78 75.10
N LEU A 549 -39.95 -8.87 74.27
CA LEU A 549 -38.68 -8.20 74.54
C LEU A 549 -38.80 -6.67 74.41
N ALA A 550 -39.60 -6.16 73.47
CA ALA A 550 -39.81 -4.71 73.28
C ALA A 550 -40.50 -4.05 74.50
N HIS A 551 -41.41 -4.76 75.16
CA HIS A 551 -42.11 -4.28 76.36
C HIS A 551 -41.38 -4.63 77.67
N GLY A 552 -40.07 -4.84 77.63
CA GLY A 552 -39.27 -5.10 78.83
C GLY A 552 -39.69 -6.37 79.58
N ARG A 553 -40.23 -7.38 78.87
CA ARG A 553 -40.70 -8.65 79.42
C ARG A 553 -41.98 -8.54 80.29
N HIS A 554 -42.73 -7.44 80.15
CA HIS A 554 -44.00 -7.24 80.85
C HIS A 554 -45.18 -7.93 80.15
N HIS A 555 -45.65 -9.05 80.72
CA HIS A 555 -46.72 -9.87 80.13
C HIS A 555 -48.02 -9.11 79.79
N ALA A 556 -48.50 -8.23 80.67
CA ALA A 556 -49.76 -7.50 80.45
C ALA A 556 -49.65 -6.51 79.26
N ALA A 557 -48.52 -5.80 79.16
CA ALA A 557 -48.27 -4.86 78.08
C ALA A 557 -48.08 -5.58 76.74
N THR A 558 -47.34 -6.70 76.73
CA THR A 558 -47.16 -7.54 75.54
C THR A 558 -48.46 -8.15 75.05
N ALA A 559 -49.31 -8.68 75.94
CA ALA A 559 -50.59 -9.28 75.58
C ALA A 559 -51.53 -8.24 74.94
N SER A 560 -51.56 -7.04 75.51
CA SER A 560 -52.32 -5.91 74.97
C SER A 560 -51.80 -5.45 73.60
N SER A 561 -50.48 -5.40 73.41
CA SER A 561 -49.87 -5.00 72.14
C SER A 561 -50.11 -6.01 71.01
N LEU A 562 -50.07 -7.31 71.32
CA LEU A 562 -50.33 -8.39 70.37
C LEU A 562 -51.83 -8.63 70.11
N GLY A 563 -52.74 -7.97 70.84
CA GLY A 563 -54.18 -8.18 70.73
C GLY A 563 -54.65 -9.58 71.16
N VAL A 564 -53.93 -10.23 72.09
CA VAL A 564 -54.24 -11.59 72.56
C VAL A 564 -54.53 -11.62 74.06
N HIS A 565 -55.29 -12.62 74.51
CA HIS A 565 -55.49 -12.84 75.94
C HIS A 565 -54.18 -13.27 76.63
N VAL A 566 -53.99 -12.88 77.89
CA VAL A 566 -52.76 -13.17 78.67
C VAL A 566 -52.46 -14.68 78.73
N ASN A 567 -53.49 -15.52 78.82
CA ASN A 567 -53.32 -16.99 78.78
C ASN A 567 -52.74 -17.48 77.44
N THR A 568 -53.14 -16.89 76.32
CA THR A 568 -52.60 -17.22 75.00
C THR A 568 -51.14 -16.76 74.88
N LEU A 569 -50.78 -15.62 75.50
CA LEU A 569 -49.39 -15.18 75.58
C LEU A 569 -48.53 -16.18 76.37
N TYR A 570 -48.99 -16.65 77.55
CA TYR A 570 -48.27 -17.66 78.33
C TYR A 570 -48.05 -18.94 77.52
N GLN A 571 -49.09 -19.44 76.84
CA GLN A 571 -48.96 -20.63 75.98
C GLN A 571 -47.91 -20.46 74.86
N ARG A 572 -47.82 -19.27 74.27
CA ARG A 572 -46.82 -18.96 73.23
C ARG A 572 -45.42 -18.84 73.83
N LEU A 573 -45.26 -18.22 75.00
CA LEU A 573 -43.99 -18.13 75.71
C LEU A 573 -43.48 -19.51 76.15
N ASP A 574 -44.37 -20.39 76.63
CA ASP A 574 -44.03 -21.79 76.96
C ASP A 574 -43.60 -22.59 75.72
N ALA A 575 -44.15 -22.27 74.54
CA ALA A 575 -43.69 -22.85 73.29
C ALA A 575 -42.28 -22.35 72.94
N ILE A 576 -42.00 -21.05 73.10
CA ILE A 576 -40.67 -20.46 72.89
C ILE A 576 -39.64 -21.09 73.84
N ASP A 577 -40.01 -21.31 75.11
CA ASP A 577 -39.15 -21.95 76.12
C ASP A 577 -38.71 -23.36 75.73
N ARG A 578 -39.63 -24.14 75.16
CA ARG A 578 -39.32 -25.50 74.70
C ARG A 578 -38.44 -25.51 73.46
N LEU A 579 -38.54 -24.49 72.61
CA LEU A 579 -37.85 -24.44 71.32
C LEU A 579 -36.44 -23.82 71.43
N LEU A 580 -36.26 -22.80 72.27
CA LEU A 580 -34.96 -22.13 72.45
C LEU A 580 -34.22 -22.54 73.74
N GLY A 581 -34.88 -23.27 74.64
CA GLY A 581 -34.36 -23.60 75.97
C GLY A 581 -34.51 -22.43 76.98
N PRO A 582 -34.54 -22.69 78.30
CA PRO A 582 -34.90 -21.67 79.30
C PRO A 582 -33.94 -20.46 79.35
N ASP A 583 -32.70 -20.64 78.87
CA ASP A 583 -31.64 -19.64 78.93
C ASP A 583 -31.86 -18.44 78.00
N TRP A 584 -32.79 -18.49 77.04
CA TRP A 584 -33.04 -17.34 76.15
C TRP A 584 -33.49 -16.08 76.93
N ARG A 585 -33.98 -16.25 78.17
CA ARG A 585 -34.37 -15.16 79.07
C ARG A 585 -33.20 -14.51 79.81
N ASP A 586 -32.00 -15.05 79.74
CA ASP A 586 -30.79 -14.40 80.25
C ASP A 586 -30.67 -12.99 79.62
N PRO A 587 -30.42 -11.92 80.40
CA PRO A 587 -30.13 -10.57 79.88
C PRO A 587 -29.28 -10.52 78.61
N ASP A 588 -28.17 -11.27 78.56
CA ASP A 588 -27.23 -11.22 77.43
C ASP A 588 -27.81 -11.91 76.19
N LYS A 589 -28.32 -13.14 76.34
CA LYS A 589 -28.95 -13.89 75.22
C LYS A 589 -30.22 -13.21 74.70
N ALA A 590 -31.00 -12.60 75.59
CA ALA A 590 -32.19 -11.86 75.20
C ALA A 590 -31.84 -10.59 74.41
N LEU A 591 -30.72 -9.93 74.74
CA LEU A 591 -30.20 -8.80 73.97
C LEU A 591 -29.72 -9.27 72.61
N ASP A 592 -28.99 -10.38 72.53
CA ASP A 592 -28.53 -10.97 71.26
C ASP A 592 -29.72 -11.29 70.33
N LEU A 593 -30.74 -11.96 70.87
CA LEU A 593 -31.98 -12.25 70.13
C LEU A 593 -32.70 -10.95 69.71
N GLN A 594 -32.76 -9.94 70.58
CA GLN A 594 -33.39 -8.67 70.26
C GLN A 594 -32.65 -7.92 69.15
N VAL A 595 -31.30 -7.95 69.16
CA VAL A 595 -30.46 -7.36 68.11
C VAL A 595 -30.65 -8.14 66.81
N LEU A 596 -30.52 -9.47 66.83
CA LEU A 596 -30.70 -10.33 65.66
C LEU A 596 -32.09 -10.17 65.02
N MET A 597 -33.15 -10.13 65.82
CA MET A 597 -34.51 -9.90 65.35
C MET A 597 -34.70 -8.49 64.79
N ARG A 598 -34.05 -7.46 65.35
CA ARG A 598 -34.07 -6.10 64.78
C ARG A 598 -33.29 -6.01 63.48
N LEU A 599 -32.13 -6.66 63.39
CA LEU A 599 -31.33 -6.74 62.16
C LEU A 599 -32.14 -7.41 61.04
N ARG A 600 -32.76 -8.54 61.36
CA ARG A 600 -33.65 -9.25 60.44
C ARG A 600 -34.89 -8.45 60.06
N ARG A 601 -35.59 -7.85 61.03
CA ARG A 601 -36.77 -7.01 60.76
C ARG A 601 -36.43 -5.81 59.89
N THR A 602 -35.25 -5.19 60.08
CA THR A 602 -34.77 -4.12 59.22
C THR A 602 -34.43 -4.65 57.81
N ALA A 603 -33.86 -5.84 57.69
CA ALA A 603 -33.68 -6.52 56.40
C ALA A 603 -35.02 -6.80 55.71
N ASP A 604 -36.02 -7.32 56.43
CA ASP A 604 -37.35 -7.66 55.91
C ASP A 604 -38.19 -6.41 55.57
N LEU A 605 -38.21 -5.38 56.43
CA LEU A 605 -38.97 -4.12 56.22
C LEU A 605 -38.39 -3.28 55.09
N LEU A 606 -37.07 -3.34 54.87
CA LEU A 606 -36.41 -2.63 53.77
C LEU A 606 -36.38 -3.47 52.48
N GLY A 607 -36.46 -4.80 52.56
CA GLY A 607 -36.64 -5.71 51.41
C GLY A 607 -38.07 -5.79 50.88
N ALA A 608 -39.09 -5.49 51.70
CA ALA A 608 -40.50 -5.49 51.28
C ALA A 608 -40.91 -4.31 50.37
N ARG A 609 -40.04 -3.31 50.16
CA ARG A 609 -40.29 -2.21 49.20
C ARG A 609 -39.92 -2.56 47.75
N THR A 610 -39.49 -3.79 47.50
CA THR A 610 -39.07 -4.28 46.18
C THR A 610 -39.85 -5.55 45.78
N ARG A 611 -41.18 -5.49 45.88
CA ARG A 611 -42.09 -6.31 45.07
C ARG A 611 -43.24 -5.48 44.54
#